data_AF-A0A162ZCR2-F1
#
_entry.id   AF-A0A162ZCR2-F1
#
_cell.length_a   1.000
_cell.length_b   1.000
_cell.length_c   1.000
_cell.angle_alpha   90.00
_cell.angle_beta   90.00
_cell.angle_gamma   90.00
#
_symmetry.space_group_name_H-M   'P 1'
#
loop_
_entity.id
_entity.type
_entity.pdbx_description
1 polymer ?
#
loop_
_entity_poly.entity_id
_entity_poly.type
_entity_poly.pdbx_seq_one_letter_code
_entity_poly.pdbx_strand_id
1 'polypeptide(L)'
;MSGMNYEIQNRKLKSYKHTFDYNFCKRKYNEYARMPLKEFKKCLKNPQKLGEIGHLCSFILWVKNKEKHEYRDSLGDYGLIHLLFHCLESKHNAEIHAEYIHMLFKEDIKLS
;
A
#
# COMPACT_ATOMS: atom_id res chain seq x y z
N MET A 1 15.91 -25.28 -10.38
CA MET A 1 15.21 -24.16 -9.71
C MET A 1 16.16 -22.98 -9.69
N SER A 2 16.09 -22.10 -10.68
CA SER A 2 16.95 -20.91 -10.76
C SER A 2 16.43 -19.88 -9.76
N GLY A 3 17.25 -19.56 -8.76
CA GLY A 3 16.98 -18.49 -7.81
C GLY A 3 16.80 -17.17 -8.56
N MET A 4 15.61 -16.58 -8.50
CA MET A 4 15.40 -15.20 -8.89
C MET A 4 16.29 -14.34 -8.01
N ASN A 5 17.32 -13.75 -8.61
CA ASN A 5 18.24 -12.82 -7.96
C ASN A 5 17.44 -11.58 -7.50
N TYR A 6 17.09 -11.54 -6.22
CA TYR A 6 16.39 -10.41 -5.57
C TYR A 6 17.15 -9.07 -5.69
N GLU A 7 18.43 -9.10 -6.07
CA GLU A 7 19.23 -7.90 -6.33
C GLU A 7 18.68 -6.98 -7.43
N ILE A 8 17.92 -7.52 -8.40
CA ILE A 8 17.37 -6.72 -9.51
C ILE A 8 16.21 -5.83 -9.06
N GLN A 9 15.50 -6.18 -7.97
CA GLN A 9 14.39 -5.36 -7.46
C GLN A 9 14.91 -4.11 -6.72
N ASN A 10 16.03 -4.21 -5.98
CA ASN A 10 16.57 -3.08 -5.24
C ASN A 10 17.30 -2.04 -6.12
N ARG A 11 17.93 -2.44 -7.24
CA ARG A 11 18.61 -1.49 -8.14
C ARG A 11 17.65 -0.70 -9.04
N LYS A 12 16.52 -1.28 -9.46
CA LYS A 12 15.55 -0.59 -10.34
C LYS A 12 14.65 0.42 -9.60
N LEU A 13 14.50 0.30 -8.28
CA LEU A 13 13.79 1.30 -7.49
C LEU A 13 14.56 2.63 -7.35
N LYS A 14 15.88 2.65 -7.57
CA LYS A 14 16.67 3.90 -7.58
C LYS A 14 16.38 4.79 -8.80
N SER A 15 15.90 4.23 -9.91
CA SER A 15 15.66 4.95 -11.17
C SER A 15 14.20 5.31 -11.42
N TYR A 16 13.25 4.71 -10.70
CA TYR A 16 11.87 5.17 -10.71
C TYR A 16 11.78 6.46 -9.88
N LYS A 17 12.08 7.58 -10.53
CA LYS A 17 11.72 8.92 -10.07
C LYS A 17 10.20 9.08 -10.19
N HIS A 18 9.42 8.20 -9.56
CA HIS A 18 8.05 8.54 -9.19
C HIS A 18 8.21 9.65 -8.15
N THR A 19 8.11 10.89 -8.60
CA THR A 19 7.98 12.04 -7.70
C THR A 19 6.63 11.89 -7.01
N PHE A 20 6.59 11.09 -5.96
CA PHE A 20 5.54 11.20 -4.97
C PHE A 20 5.60 12.64 -4.46
N ASP A 21 4.55 13.40 -4.68
CA ASP A 21 4.35 14.64 -3.94
C ASP A 21 4.10 14.22 -2.48
N TYR A 22 5.15 14.32 -1.67
CA TYR A 22 5.13 13.83 -0.29
C TYR A 22 3.95 14.39 0.50
N ASN A 23 3.66 15.68 0.36
CA ASN A 23 2.60 16.35 1.11
C ASN A 23 1.22 15.89 0.63
N PHE A 24 1.04 15.79 -0.68
CA PHE A 24 -0.20 15.27 -1.25
C PHE A 24 -0.44 13.81 -0.86
N CYS A 25 0.55 12.93 -1.06
CA CYS A 25 0.46 11.52 -0.76
C CYS A 25 0.27 11.27 0.74
N LYS A 26 1.00 11.96 1.62
CA LYS A 26 0.82 11.86 3.08
C LYS A 26 -0.58 12.29 3.51
N ARG A 27 -1.08 13.42 2.99
CA ARG A 27 -2.46 13.88 3.27
C ARG A 27 -3.49 12.85 2.82
N LYS A 28 -3.36 12.33 1.59
CA LYS A 28 -4.29 11.33 1.05
C LYS A 28 -4.23 10.00 1.81
N TYR A 29 -3.04 9.53 2.15
CA TYR A 29 -2.87 8.34 2.99
C TYR A 29 -3.61 8.49 4.33
N ASN A 30 -3.44 9.65 4.97
CA ASN A 30 -4.11 9.97 6.24
C ASN A 30 -5.64 10.07 6.11
N GLU A 31 -6.15 10.56 4.97
CA GLU A 31 -7.59 10.55 4.68
C GLU A 31 -8.12 9.10 4.68
N TYR A 32 -7.46 8.19 3.97
CA TYR A 32 -7.85 6.77 3.93
C TYR A 32 -7.71 6.06 5.29
N ALA A 33 -6.64 6.34 6.04
CA ALA A 33 -6.43 5.76 7.36
C ALA A 33 -7.51 6.18 8.39
N ARG A 34 -7.97 7.44 8.32
CA ARG A 34 -8.99 7.99 9.22
C ARG A 34 -10.42 7.76 8.74
N MET A 35 -10.60 7.40 7.48
CA MET A 35 -11.90 7.09 6.89
C MET A 35 -12.60 5.94 7.66
N PRO A 36 -13.93 5.97 7.87
CA PRO A 36 -14.66 4.84 8.42
C PRO A 36 -14.50 3.58 7.55
N LEU A 37 -14.38 2.39 8.18
CA LEU A 37 -14.18 1.12 7.46
C LEU A 37 -15.24 0.87 6.37
N LYS A 38 -16.49 1.25 6.63
CA LYS A 38 -17.60 1.11 5.67
C LYS A 38 -17.37 1.92 4.39
N GLU A 39 -16.75 3.09 4.50
CA GLU A 39 -16.41 3.93 3.35
C GLU A 39 -15.16 3.42 2.65
N PHE A 40 -14.15 3.01 3.43
CA PHE A 40 -12.94 2.40 2.90
C PHE A 40 -13.23 1.16 2.05
N LYS A 41 -14.15 0.30 2.51
CA LYS A 41 -14.69 -0.84 1.75
C LYS A 41 -15.27 -0.45 0.39
N LYS A 42 -15.98 0.68 0.32
CA LYS A 42 -16.51 1.19 -0.95
C LYS A 42 -15.39 1.62 -1.89
N CYS A 43 -14.33 2.24 -1.36
CA CYS A 43 -13.15 2.61 -2.15
C CYS A 43 -12.45 1.38 -2.74
N LEU A 44 -12.28 0.30 -1.96
CA LEU A 44 -11.65 -0.93 -2.45
C LEU A 44 -12.47 -1.63 -3.55
N LYS A 45 -13.78 -1.39 -3.64
CA LYS A 45 -14.65 -1.93 -4.71
C LYS A 45 -14.68 -1.06 -5.96
N ASN A 46 -14.04 0.10 -5.94
CA ASN A 46 -13.99 1.02 -7.07
C ASN A 46 -12.58 0.95 -7.71
N PRO A 47 -12.45 0.51 -8.98
CA PRO A 47 -11.14 0.30 -9.60
C PRO A 47 -10.25 1.54 -9.63
N GLN A 48 -10.81 2.73 -9.86
CA GLN A 48 -10.04 3.98 -9.87
C GLN A 48 -9.50 4.31 -8.47
N LYS A 49 -10.34 4.17 -7.45
CA LYS A 49 -9.94 4.38 -6.04
C LYS A 49 -8.98 3.32 -5.54
N LEU A 50 -9.12 2.08 -6.01
CA LEU A 50 -8.20 1.01 -5.70
C LEU A 50 -6.80 1.26 -6.30
N GLY A 51 -6.74 1.80 -7.52
CA GLY A 51 -5.49 2.29 -8.11
C GLY A 51 -4.85 3.42 -7.31
N GLU A 52 -5.66 4.39 -6.83
CA GLU A 52 -5.20 5.46 -5.93
C GLU A 52 -4.61 4.88 -4.62
N ILE A 53 -5.30 3.91 -4.00
CA ILE A 53 -4.83 3.21 -2.79
C ILE A 53 -3.52 2.45 -3.07
N GLY A 54 -3.41 1.73 -4.21
CA GLY A 54 -2.18 1.03 -4.58
C GLY A 54 -0.98 1.96 -4.79
N HIS A 55 -1.22 3.15 -5.37
CA HIS A 55 -0.20 4.18 -5.48
C HIS A 55 0.27 4.67 -4.10
N LEU A 56 -0.66 4.87 -3.17
CA LEU A 56 -0.38 5.27 -1.78
C LEU A 56 0.36 4.19 -0.98
N CYS A 57 0.08 2.90 -1.22
CA CYS A 57 0.86 1.80 -0.65
C CYS A 57 2.31 1.82 -1.19
N SER A 58 2.49 2.11 -2.47
CA SER A 58 3.85 2.26 -3.04
C SER A 58 4.58 3.46 -2.42
N PHE A 59 3.87 4.56 -2.15
CA PHE A 59 4.40 5.72 -1.45
C PHE A 59 4.90 5.37 -0.04
N ILE A 60 4.11 4.65 0.77
CA ILE A 60 4.54 4.34 2.14
C ILE A 60 5.76 3.42 2.18
N LEU A 61 5.87 2.47 1.25
CA LEU A 61 7.07 1.64 1.10
C LEU A 61 8.30 2.48 0.75
N TRP A 62 8.14 3.46 -0.15
CA TRP A 62 9.21 4.39 -0.48
C TRP A 62 9.63 5.26 0.72
N VAL A 63 8.67 5.75 1.51
CA VAL A 63 8.95 6.50 2.75
C VAL A 63 9.72 5.63 3.75
N LYS A 64 9.25 4.42 4.04
CA LYS A 64 9.93 3.47 4.94
C LYS A 64 11.36 3.19 4.49
N ASN A 65 11.56 2.98 3.18
CA ASN A 65 12.89 2.79 2.62
C ASN A 65 13.80 4.01 2.81
N LYS A 66 13.26 5.22 2.56
CA LYS A 66 14.00 6.48 2.67
C LYS A 66 14.39 6.78 4.12
N GLU A 67 13.50 6.50 5.06
CA GLU A 67 13.67 6.76 6.49
C GLU A 67 14.36 5.60 7.24
N LYS A 68 14.71 4.52 6.53
CA LYS A 68 15.30 3.29 7.07
C LYS A 68 14.45 2.64 8.17
N HIS A 69 13.13 2.77 8.06
CA HIS A 69 12.20 2.03 8.90
C HIS A 69 12.22 0.55 8.51
N GLU A 70 12.04 -0.33 9.50
CA GLU A 70 11.84 -1.75 9.23
C GLU A 70 10.53 -1.94 8.47
N TYR A 71 10.59 -2.76 7.42
CA TYR A 71 9.37 -3.21 6.77
C TYR A 71 8.62 -4.14 7.73
N ARG A 72 7.29 -4.09 7.66
CA ARG A 72 6.47 -5.17 8.20
C ARG A 72 6.90 -6.47 7.49
N ASP A 73 6.73 -7.60 8.16
CA ASP A 73 7.17 -8.93 7.68
C ASP A 73 6.69 -9.28 6.25
N SER A 74 7.00 -10.48 5.77
CA SER A 74 6.68 -10.93 4.41
C SER A 74 5.19 -10.79 4.03
N LEU A 75 4.28 -10.66 5.00
CA LEU A 75 2.83 -10.49 4.79
C LEU A 75 2.34 -9.05 4.97
N GLY A 76 3.08 -8.20 5.70
CA GLY A 76 2.63 -6.85 6.03
C GLY A 76 2.77 -5.84 4.90
N ASP A 77 3.99 -5.61 4.41
CA ASP A 77 4.27 -4.52 3.47
C ASP A 77 4.14 -4.97 1.99
N TYR A 78 4.66 -6.15 1.66
CA TYR A 78 4.48 -6.76 0.34
C TYR A 78 3.12 -7.46 0.19
N GLY A 79 2.61 -8.06 1.27
CA GLY A 79 1.29 -8.67 1.27
C GLY A 79 0.17 -7.64 1.08
N LEU A 80 0.34 -6.40 1.54
CA LEU A 80 -0.62 -5.31 1.28
C LEU A 80 -0.88 -5.10 -0.22
N ILE A 81 0.18 -5.06 -1.05
CA ILE A 81 0.03 -4.92 -2.51
C ILE A 81 -0.70 -6.14 -3.07
N HIS A 82 -0.36 -7.34 -2.62
CA HIS A 82 -1.01 -8.59 -3.04
C HIS A 82 -2.51 -8.60 -2.71
N LEU A 83 -2.90 -8.15 -1.52
CA LEU A 83 -4.30 -8.05 -1.11
C LEU A 83 -5.10 -7.04 -1.96
N LEU A 84 -4.46 -5.96 -2.41
CA LEU A 84 -5.10 -5.02 -3.34
C LEU A 84 -5.33 -5.64 -4.73
N PHE A 85 -4.45 -6.52 -5.20
CA PHE A 85 -4.70 -7.29 -6.43
C PHE A 85 -5.92 -8.20 -6.29
N HIS A 86 -6.06 -8.92 -5.17
CA HIS A 86 -7.27 -9.71 -4.90
C HIS A 86 -8.54 -8.84 -4.93
N CYS A 87 -8.48 -7.61 -4.44
CA CYS A 87 -9.60 -6.66 -4.49
C CYS A 87 -9.96 -6.22 -5.92
N LEU A 88 -8.98 -6.15 -6.84
CA LEU A 88 -9.23 -5.87 -8.26
C LEU A 88 -9.96 -7.04 -8.94
N GLU A 89 -9.62 -8.27 -8.56
CA GLU A 89 -10.19 -9.48 -9.14
C GLU A 89 -11.64 -9.72 -8.69
N SER A 90 -11.99 -9.34 -7.46
CA SER A 90 -13.34 -9.56 -6.93
C SER A 90 -13.75 -8.55 -5.87
N LYS A 91 -14.98 -8.05 -6.00
CA LYS A 91 -15.64 -7.24 -4.97
C LYS A 91 -15.85 -7.99 -3.65
N HIS A 92 -15.88 -9.33 -3.69
CA HIS A 92 -15.95 -10.17 -2.50
C HIS A 92 -14.63 -10.17 -1.73
N ASN A 93 -13.50 -10.24 -2.43
CA ASN A 93 -12.17 -10.13 -1.83
C ASN A 93 -11.98 -8.76 -1.15
N ALA A 94 -12.53 -7.70 -1.72
CA ALA A 94 -12.55 -6.39 -1.08
C ALA A 94 -13.31 -6.39 0.27
N GLU A 95 -14.35 -7.21 0.43
CA GLU A 95 -15.03 -7.35 1.73
C GLU A 95 -14.19 -8.13 2.75
N ILE A 96 -13.53 -9.20 2.30
CA ILE A 96 -12.69 -10.07 3.13
C ILE A 96 -11.45 -9.31 3.62
N HIS A 97 -10.77 -8.59 2.73
CA HIS A 97 -9.46 -8.00 3.02
C HIS A 97 -9.53 -6.57 3.57
N ALA A 98 -10.65 -5.87 3.43
CA ALA A 98 -10.75 -4.45 3.78
C ALA A 98 -10.34 -4.13 5.22
N GLU A 99 -10.76 -4.96 6.18
CA GLU A 99 -10.47 -4.69 7.59
C GLU A 99 -8.96 -4.75 7.87
N TYR A 100 -8.30 -5.79 7.37
CA TYR A 100 -6.86 -5.94 7.51
C TYR A 100 -6.09 -4.85 6.77
N ILE A 101 -6.43 -4.56 5.51
CA ILE A 101 -5.82 -3.46 4.74
C ILE A 101 -5.98 -2.12 5.49
N HIS A 102 -7.17 -1.84 6.03
CA HIS A 102 -7.44 -0.60 6.75
C HIS A 102 -6.70 -0.50 8.08
N MET A 103 -6.56 -1.62 8.79
CA MET A 103 -5.74 -1.72 10.00
C MET A 103 -4.29 -1.32 9.71
N LEU A 104 -3.70 -1.83 8.63
CA LEU A 104 -2.32 -1.49 8.23
C LEU A 104 -2.16 0.01 7.92
N PHE A 105 -3.15 0.62 7.24
CA PHE A 105 -3.17 2.07 7.03
C PHE A 105 -3.20 2.85 8.35
N LYS A 106 -3.99 2.39 9.33
CA LYS A 106 -4.06 3.00 10.66
C LYS A 106 -2.79 2.82 11.49
N GLU A 107 -2.05 1.74 11.27
CA GLU A 107 -0.77 1.52 11.93
C GLU A 107 0.29 2.45 11.38
N ASP A 108 0.36 2.63 10.06
CA ASP A 108 1.39 3.50 9.45
C ASP A 108 1.26 4.96 9.88
N ILE A 109 0.04 5.48 10.08
CA ILE A 109 -0.13 6.87 10.54
C ILE A 109 0.31 7.08 12.00
N LYS A 110 0.47 6.01 12.79
CA LYS A 110 1.01 6.08 14.16
C LYS A 110 2.54 6.14 14.17
N LEU A 111 3.18 5.78 13.05
CA LEU A 111 4.64 5.82 12.89
C LEU A 111 5.15 7.21 12.47
N SER A 112 4.25 8.16 12.18
CA SER A 112 4.55 9.46 11.54
C SER A 112 4.24 10.68 12.39
#